data_AF-A0A4S4K3F8-F1
#
_entry.id   AF-A0A4S4K3F8-F1
#
_cell.length_a   1.000
_cell.length_b   1.000
_cell.length_c   1.000
_cell.angle_alpha   90.00
_cell.angle_beta   90.00
_cell.angle_gamma   90.00
#
_symmetry.space_group_name_H-M   'P 1'
#
loop_
_entity.id
_entity.type
_entity.pdbx_description
1 polymer ?
#
loop_
_entity_poly.entity_id
_entity_poly.type
_entity_poly.pdbx_seq_one_letter_code
_entity_poly.pdbx_strand_id
1 'polypeptide(L)'
;MRPSISELAKRLKLSWIREHYDEIEASSNEDYLRILFEKEIEQREERKVNLLLKQATLPKMSGVPFNWKDVVLTPQLTQSYLLEGLFLE
;
A
#
# COMPACT_ATOMS: atom_id res chain seq x y z
N MET A 1 21.26 -32.38 7.58
CA MET A 1 19.86 -32.03 7.25
C MET A 1 19.88 -30.82 6.33
N ARG A 2 19.15 -30.82 5.22
CA ARG A 2 19.00 -29.60 4.40
C ARG A 2 18.04 -28.65 5.14
N PRO A 3 18.37 -27.36 5.28
CA PRO A 3 17.50 -26.42 5.98
C PRO A 3 16.17 -26.29 5.24
N SER A 4 15.08 -26.08 5.99
CA SER A 4 13.76 -25.87 5.40
C SER A 4 13.68 -24.51 4.70
N ILE A 5 12.76 -24.37 3.73
CA ILE A 5 12.51 -23.09 3.05
C ILE A 5 12.13 -22.01 4.07
N SER A 6 11.35 -22.36 5.10
CA SER A 6 11.00 -21.46 6.20
C SER A 6 12.23 -20.96 6.99
N GLU A 7 13.21 -21.82 7.28
CA GLU A 7 14.45 -21.41 7.97
C GLU A 7 15.33 -20.50 7.11
N LEU A 8 15.42 -20.78 5.82
CA LEU A 8 16.13 -19.94 4.86
C LEU A 8 15.45 -18.57 4.71
N ALA A 9 14.12 -18.55 4.57
CA ALA A 9 13.32 -17.34 4.53
C ALA A 9 13.47 -16.50 5.80
N LYS A 10 13.49 -17.14 6.98
CA LYS A 10 13.73 -16.46 8.26
C LYS A 10 15.12 -15.80 8.30
N ARG A 11 16.17 -16.48 7.83
CA ARG A 11 17.53 -15.92 7.75
C ARG A 11 17.63 -14.71 6.82
N LEU A 12 16.93 -14.76 5.69
CA LEU A 12 16.89 -13.68 4.71
C LEU A 12 15.88 -12.57 5.05
N LYS A 13 15.17 -12.69 6.17
CA LYS A 13 14.10 -11.77 6.61
C LYS A 13 12.99 -11.64 5.54
N LEU A 14 12.72 -12.72 4.82
CA LEU A 14 11.65 -12.79 3.82
C LEU A 14 10.36 -13.14 4.56
N SER A 15 9.56 -12.13 4.86
CA SER A 15 8.40 -12.30 5.74
C SER A 15 7.20 -12.88 5.01
N TRP A 16 6.97 -12.51 3.76
CA TRP A 16 5.84 -13.02 2.99
C TRP A 16 6.09 -14.46 2.58
N ILE A 17 7.29 -14.70 2.03
CA ILE A 17 7.72 -16.01 1.54
C ILE A 17 7.68 -17.06 2.66
N ARG A 18 8.07 -16.70 3.89
CA ARG A 18 8.07 -17.65 5.01
C ARG A 18 6.70 -18.25 5.29
N GLU A 19 5.63 -17.51 5.02
CA GLU A 19 4.26 -17.85 5.39
C GLU A 19 3.44 -18.34 4.21
N HIS A 20 3.78 -17.93 2.98
CA HIS A 20 2.97 -18.18 1.78
C HIS A 20 3.71 -18.94 0.66
N TYR A 21 4.94 -19.44 0.88
CA TYR A 21 5.66 -20.19 -0.16
C TYR A 21 4.91 -21.46 -0.61
N ASP A 22 4.13 -22.07 0.28
CA ASP A 22 3.33 -23.27 -0.01
C ASP A 22 2.08 -22.98 -0.86
N GLU A 23 1.66 -21.71 -0.95
CA GLU A 23 0.40 -21.31 -1.61
C GLU A 23 0.58 -21.01 -3.11
N ILE A 24 1.82 -21.00 -3.61
CA ILE A 24 2.13 -20.62 -4.99
C ILE A 24 2.13 -21.86 -5.88
N GLU A 25 1.16 -21.94 -6.79
CA GLU A 25 1.14 -22.93 -7.86
C GLU A 25 1.83 -22.36 -9.11
N ALA A 26 2.88 -23.04 -9.60
CA ALA A 26 3.60 -22.66 -10.80
C ALA A 26 4.01 -23.88 -11.62
N SER A 27 3.97 -23.73 -12.94
CA SER A 27 4.27 -24.80 -13.90
C SER A 27 5.78 -25.06 -14.07
N SER A 28 6.61 -24.10 -13.67
CA SER A 28 8.07 -24.16 -13.77
C SER A 28 8.71 -23.61 -12.49
N ASN A 29 9.88 -24.15 -12.14
CA ASN A 29 10.68 -23.66 -11.02
C ASN A 29 11.07 -22.19 -11.17
N GLU A 30 11.28 -21.74 -12.41
CA GLU A 30 11.62 -20.33 -12.69
C GLU A 30 10.42 -19.40 -12.44
N ASP A 31 9.23 -19.81 -12.91
CA ASP A 31 7.99 -19.06 -12.66
C ASP A 31 7.65 -19.03 -11.17
N TYR A 32 7.86 -20.15 -10.46
CA TYR A 32 7.69 -20.22 -9.01
C TYR A 32 8.55 -19.19 -8.30
N LEU A 33 9.85 -19.15 -8.60
CA LEU A 33 10.77 -18.19 -8.01
C LEU A 33 10.40 -16.75 -8.37
N ARG A 34 10.00 -16.49 -9.63
CA ARG A 34 9.59 -15.15 -10.06
C ARG A 34 8.40 -14.64 -9.25
N ILE A 35 7.32 -15.43 -9.16
CA ILE A 35 6.10 -15.05 -8.43
C ILE A 35 6.42 -14.80 -6.95
N LEU A 36 7.23 -15.67 -6.38
CA LEU A 36 7.60 -15.64 -4.96
C LEU A 36 8.41 -14.37 -4.61
N PHE A 37 9.33 -13.95 -5.49
CA PHE A 37 10.06 -12.68 -5.32
C PHE A 37 9.19 -11.46 -5.59
N GLU A 38 8.35 -11.50 -6.61
CA GLU A 38 7.43 -10.41 -6.97
C GLU A 38 6.50 -10.06 -5.81
N LYS A 39 5.89 -11.07 -5.18
CA LYS A 39 5.02 -10.88 -4.02
C LYS A 39 5.73 -10.34 -2.78
N GLU A 40 6.98 -10.78 -2.53
CA GLU A 40 7.77 -10.23 -1.44
C GLU A 40 8.14 -8.75 -1.69
N ILE A 41 8.42 -8.37 -2.94
CA ILE A 41 8.69 -6.98 -3.30
C ILE A 41 7.43 -6.13 -3.10
N GLU A 42 6.28 -6.56 -3.61
CA GLU A 42 4.99 -5.88 -3.42
C GLU A 42 4.72 -5.62 -1.93
N GLN A 43 4.86 -6.64 -1.07
CA GLN A 43 4.65 -6.49 0.37
C GLN A 43 5.61 -5.45 1.00
N ARG A 44 6.87 -5.41 0.55
CA ARG A 44 7.87 -4.46 1.06
C ARG A 44 7.56 -3.03 0.64
N GLU A 45 7.13 -2.84 -0.60
CA GLU A 45 6.71 -1.54 -1.11
C GLU A 45 5.47 -1.04 -0.37
N GLU A 46 4.48 -1.90 -0.18
CA GLU A 46 3.27 -1.57 0.59
C GLU A 46 3.61 -1.17 2.03
N ARG A 47 4.50 -1.91 2.70
CA ARG A 47 4.98 -1.54 4.04
C ARG A 47 5.72 -0.21 4.06
N LYS A 48 6.55 0.06 3.06
CA LYS A 48 7.28 1.33 2.93
C LYS A 48 6.30 2.49 2.74
N VAL A 49 5.32 2.35 1.84
CA VAL A 49 4.27 3.35 1.62
C VAL A 49 3.47 3.56 2.90
N ASN A 50 3.01 2.50 3.56
CA ASN A 50 2.29 2.59 4.83
C ASN A 50 3.09 3.26 5.94
N LEU A 51 4.41 3.01 6.01
CA LEU A 51 5.29 3.69 6.96
C LEU A 51 5.37 5.19 6.64
N LEU A 52 5.58 5.55 5.37
CA LEU A 52 5.63 6.94 4.93
C LEU A 52 4.30 7.66 5.19
N LEU A 53 3.16 7.02 4.91
CA LEU A 53 1.83 7.56 5.22
C LEU A 53 1.64 7.79 6.73
N LYS A 54 2.08 6.84 7.56
CA LYS A 54 2.07 7.00 9.04
C LYS A 54 2.98 8.15 9.50
N GLN A 55 4.17 8.27 8.91
CA GLN A 55 5.15 9.29 9.24
C GLN A 55 4.77 10.69 8.74
N ALA A 56 4.01 10.77 7.64
CA ALA A 56 3.52 12.02 7.09
C ALA A 56 2.59 12.78 8.06
N THR A 57 2.24 12.19 9.23
CA THR A 57 1.38 12.81 10.25
C THR A 57 0.14 13.42 9.64
N LEU A 58 -0.37 12.79 8.56
CA LEU A 58 -1.61 13.21 7.94
C LEU A 58 -2.65 13.21 9.07
N PRO A 59 -3.29 14.36 9.34
CA PRO A 59 -4.30 14.41 10.38
C PRO A 59 -5.28 13.31 10.07
N LYS A 60 -5.55 12.43 11.04
CA LYS A 60 -6.53 11.35 10.94
C LYS A 60 -7.93 11.98 10.87
N MET A 61 -8.22 12.72 9.81
CA MET A 61 -9.56 13.20 9.49
C MET A 61 -10.33 12.07 8.83
N SER A 62 -10.32 10.87 9.43
CA SER A 62 -11.28 9.84 9.06
C SER A 62 -12.61 10.22 9.73
N GLY A 63 -13.50 10.87 8.98
CA GLY A 63 -14.89 11.10 9.39
C GLY A 63 -15.22 12.49 9.94
N VAL A 64 -14.30 13.46 9.92
CA VAL A 64 -14.65 14.85 10.21
C VAL A 64 -14.90 15.56 8.88
N PRO A 65 -16.14 15.98 8.57
CA PRO A 65 -16.39 16.79 7.39
C PRO A 65 -15.58 18.09 7.52
N PHE A 66 -14.85 18.43 6.47
CA PHE A 66 -14.08 19.67 6.40
C PHE A 66 -14.99 20.85 6.73
N ASN A 67 -14.60 21.68 7.71
CA ASN A 67 -15.43 22.78 8.20
C ASN A 67 -15.31 23.99 7.26
N TRP A 68 -16.31 24.20 6.41
CA TRP A 68 -16.35 25.30 5.44
C TRP A 68 -16.67 26.68 6.06
N LYS A 69 -16.97 26.75 7.37
CA LYS A 69 -17.46 27.98 8.02
C LYS A 69 -16.51 29.18 7.92
N ASP A 70 -15.20 28.94 7.86
CA ASP A 70 -14.18 29.98 7.81
C ASP A 70 -13.62 30.20 6.38
N VAL A 71 -14.13 29.48 5.38
CA VAL A 71 -13.68 29.58 3.99
C VAL A 71 -14.53 30.60 3.25
N VAL A 72 -13.93 31.76 2.95
CA VAL A 72 -14.56 32.76 2.07
C VAL A 72 -14.34 32.33 0.63
N LEU A 73 -15.36 31.71 0.03
CA LEU A 73 -15.38 31.43 -1.40
C LEU A 73 -15.71 32.71 -2.18
N THR A 74 -15.05 32.94 -3.32
CA THR A 74 -15.42 34.02 -4.23
C THR A 74 -16.82 33.75 -4.79
N PRO A 75 -17.60 34.78 -5.17
CA PRO A 75 -18.99 34.61 -5.59
C PRO A 75 -19.21 33.66 -6.77
N GLN A 76 -18.16 33.38 -7.56
CA GLN A 76 -18.21 32.45 -8.69
C GLN A 76 -17.88 30.99 -8.31
N LEU A 77 -17.38 30.73 -7.10
CA LEU A 77 -16.98 29.39 -6.64
C LEU A 77 -17.97 28.87 -5.60
N THR A 78 -18.73 27.84 -5.96
CA THR A 78 -19.56 27.09 -5.02
C THR A 78 -18.82 25.89 -4.45
N GLN A 79 -19.22 25.46 -3.25
CA GLN A 79 -18.66 24.25 -2.61
C GLN A 79 -18.83 23.01 -3.50
N SER A 80 -20.00 22.86 -4.14
CA SER A 80 -20.26 21.77 -5.09
C SER A 80 -19.31 21.82 -6.29
N TYR A 81 -19.07 23.01 -6.85
CA TYR A 81 -18.16 23.20 -7.98
C TYR A 81 -16.73 22.72 -7.69
N LEU A 82 -16.23 22.95 -6.47
CA LEU A 82 -14.92 22.48 -6.04
C LEU A 82 -14.89 20.97 -5.73
N LEU A 83 -15.92 20.45 -5.06
CA LEU A 83 -15.98 19.02 -4.71
C LEU A 83 -16.23 18.12 -5.91
N GLU A 84 -16.94 18.61 -6.92
CA GLU A 84 -17.24 17.90 -8.18
C GLU A 84 -16.11 18.05 -9.21
N GLY A 85 -15.06 18.84 -8.92
CA GLY A 85 -13.88 18.95 -9.78
C GLY A 85 -14.12 19.72 -11.09
N LEU A 86 -15.18 20.51 -11.17
CA LEU A 86 -15.63 21.24 -12.38
C LEU A 86 -14.67 22.38 -12.82
N PHE A 87 -13.54 22.55 -12.14
CA PHE A 87 -12.46 23.49 -12.49
C PHE A 87 -11.32 22.83 -13.28
N LEU A 88 -11.35 21.51 -13.47
CA LEU A 88 -10.37 20.76 -14.28
C LEU A 88 -10.78 20.62 -15.75
N GLU A 89 -11.95 21.15 -16.13
CA GLU A 89 -12.42 21.23 -17.53
C GLU A 89 -11.83 22.45 -18.26
#